data_AF-A0A917EWK2-F1
#
_entry.id   AF-A0A917EWK2-F1
#
_cell.length_a   1.000
_cell.length_b   1.000
_cell.length_c   1.000
_cell.angle_alpha   90.00
_cell.angle_beta   90.00
_cell.angle_gamma   90.00
#
_symmetry.space_group_name_H-M   'P 1'
#
loop_
_entity.id
_entity.type
_entity.pdbx_description
1 polymer ?
#
loop_
_entity_poly.entity_id
_entity_poly.type
_entity_poly.pdbx_seq_one_letter_code
_entity_poly.pdbx_strand_id
1 'polypeptide(L)' 'MTAVSCLVIGCSAEPDDEVIVEANGLTLVYSVCGAHATEMRWGATFSEQRDDQHGLLGLKLPRKR' A
#
# COMPACT_ATOMS: atom_id res chain seq x y z
N MET A 1 1.16 -8.66 18.12
CA MET A 1 1.67 -8.09 16.85
C MET A 1 0.48 -7.95 15.94
N THR A 2 0.13 -6.74 15.51
CA THR A 2 -0.92 -6.49 14.51
C THR A 2 -0.42 -7.04 13.17
N ALA A 3 -1.04 -8.11 12.68
CA ALA A 3 -0.71 -8.68 11.37
C ALA A 3 -1.10 -7.68 10.29
N VAL A 4 -0.10 -7.14 9.57
CA VAL A 4 -0.34 -6.23 8.47
C VAL A 4 -0.87 -7.03 7.28
N SER A 5 -1.96 -6.57 6.67
CA SER A 5 -2.63 -7.22 5.54
C SER A 5 -2.25 -6.56 4.23
N CYS A 6 -2.35 -7.29 3.11
CA CYS A 6 -2.16 -6.70 1.78
C CYS A 6 -3.09 -5.50 1.55
N LEU A 7 -2.58 -4.48 0.85
CA LEU A 7 -3.33 -3.28 0.45
C LEU A 7 -4.61 -3.60 -0.33
N VAL A 8 -4.60 -4.65 -1.17
CA VAL A 8 -5.76 -5.00 -1.98
C VAL A 8 -6.83 -5.67 -1.11
N ILE A 9 -8.00 -5.06 -1.05
CA ILE A 9 -9.14 -5.55 -0.25
C ILE A 9 -9.57 -6.94 -0.72
N GLY A 10 -9.80 -7.84 0.23
CA GLY A 10 -10.14 -9.24 -0.04
C GLY A 10 -8.92 -10.11 -0.38
N CYS A 11 -7.71 -9.55 -0.44
CA CYS A 11 -6.49 -10.34 -0.56
C CYS A 11 -6.08 -10.87 0.81
N SER A 12 -5.96 -12.20 0.94
CA SER A 12 -5.45 -12.88 2.14
C SER A 12 -4.00 -13.32 2.01
N ALA A 13 -3.31 -12.92 0.93
CA ALA A 13 -1.90 -13.25 0.74
C ALA A 13 -1.03 -12.45 1.72
N GLU A 14 0.03 -13.09 2.20
CA GLU A 14 1.02 -12.43 3.05
C GLU A 14 1.72 -11.32 2.25
N PRO A 15 1.79 -10.08 2.78
CA PRO A 15 2.50 -9.02 2.10
C PRO A 15 4.02 -9.20 2.26
N ASP A 16 4.73 -9.10 1.14
CA ASP A 16 6.19 -9.26 1.03
C ASP A 16 6.85 -8.10 0.26
N ASP A 17 6.07 -7.10 -0.14
CA ASP A 17 6.51 -5.95 -0.95
C ASP A 17 5.83 -4.65 -0.48
N GLU A 18 6.33 -3.51 -0.95
CA GLU A 18 5.86 -2.17 -0.59
C GLU A 18 5.48 -1.33 -1.82
N VAL A 19 4.41 -0.55 -1.69
CA VAL A 19 4.00 0.46 -2.67
C VAL A 19 4.02 1.83 -2.02
N ILE A 20 4.67 2.77 -2.69
CA ILE A 20 4.81 4.15 -2.24
C ILE A 20 3.87 5.03 -3.07
N VAL A 21 2.97 5.74 -2.40
CA VAL A 21 2.02 6.67 -3.02
C VAL A 21 2.31 8.08 -2.55
N GLU A 22 2.49 9.01 -3.48
CA GLU A 22 2.57 10.44 -3.17
C GLU A 22 1.20 11.08 -3.32
N ALA A 23 0.65 11.61 -2.22
CA ALA A 23 -0.65 12.26 -2.20
C ALA A 23 -0.61 13.51 -1.32
N ASN A 24 -1.02 14.66 -1.86
CA ASN A 24 -1.12 15.93 -1.12
C ASN A 24 0.19 16.33 -0.39
N GLY A 25 1.36 16.04 -0.98
CA GLY A 25 2.67 16.32 -0.36
C GLY A 25 3.06 15.36 0.77
N LEU A 26 2.30 14.28 0.97
CA LEU A 26 2.61 13.19 1.87
C LEU A 26 3.09 11.98 1.06
N THR A 27 4.07 11.27 1.58
CA THR A 27 4.49 9.98 1.07
C THR A 27 3.87 8.89 1.95
N LEU A 28 2.94 8.12 1.38
CA LEU A 28 2.27 6.99 2.01
C LEU A 28 3.00 5.71 1.61
N VAL A 29 3.21 4.79 2.56
CA VAL A 29 3.81 3.48 2.29
C VAL A 29 2.81 2.41 2.65
N TYR A 30 2.54 1.51 1.71
CA TYR A 30 1.59 0.42 1.87
C TYR A 30 2.26 -0.93 1.66
N SER A 31 1.90 -1.93 2.47
CA SER A 31 2.29 -3.33 2.29
C SER A 31 1.40 -4.00 1.26
N VAL A 32 2.00 -4.73 0.34
CA VAL A 32 1.30 -5.43 -0.74
C VAL A 32 1.96 -6.79 -0.97
N CYS A 33 1.23 -7.77 -1.48
CA CYS A 33 1.84 -9.03 -1.91
C CYS A 33 2.47 -8.88 -3.31
N GLY A 34 3.49 -9.68 -3.62
CA GLY A 34 4.25 -9.57 -4.86
C GLY A 34 3.43 -9.65 -6.15
N ALA A 35 2.31 -10.39 -6.14
CA ALA A 35 1.39 -10.46 -7.26
C ALA A 35 0.76 -9.08 -7.57
N HIS A 36 0.14 -8.45 -6.58
CA HIS A 36 -0.47 -7.13 -6.74
C HIS A 36 0.59 -6.03 -6.91
N ALA A 37 1.78 -6.16 -6.30
CA ALA A 37 2.87 -5.23 -6.53
C ALA A 37 3.30 -5.21 -8.02
N THR A 38 3.34 -6.38 -8.66
CA THR A 38 3.64 -6.52 -10.08
C THR A 38 2.56 -5.88 -10.95
N GLU A 39 1.28 -6.17 -10.67
CA GLU A 39 0.15 -5.57 -11.39
C GLU A 39 0.12 -4.04 -11.27
N MET A 40 0.35 -3.49 -10.07
CA MET A 40 0.43 -2.05 -9.84
C MET A 40 1.58 -1.40 -10.63
N ARG A 41 2.76 -2.04 -10.66
CA ARG A 41 3.90 -1.57 -11.46
C ARG A 41 3.61 -1.58 -12.96
N TRP A 42 2.69 -2.43 -13.41
CA TRP A 42 2.22 -2.48 -14.79
C TRP A 42 1.02 -1.55 -15.07
N GLY A 43 0.61 -0.75 -14.08
CA GLY A 43 -0.43 0.26 -14.22
C GLY A 43 -1.85 -0.24 -13.96
N ALA A 44 -2.02 -1.41 -13.34
CA ALA A 44 -3.34 -1.87 -12.92
C ALA A 44 -3.94 -0.93 -11.87
N THR A 45 -5.22 -0.62 -12.03
CA THR A 45 -6.02 0.13 -11.06
C THR A 45 -6.93 -0.83 -10.29
N PHE A 46 -6.93 -0.72 -8.97
CA PHE A 46 -7.77 -1.53 -8.08
C PHE A 46 -8.95 -0.70 -7.60
N SER A 47 -10.09 -1.35 -7.38
CA SER A 47 -11.32 -0.70 -6.95
C SER A 47 -11.13 0.08 -5.65
N GLU A 48 -11.56 1.35 -5.63
CA GLU A 48 -11.46 2.29 -4.49
C GLU A 48 -12.44 1.97 -3.35
N GLN A 49 -12.56 0.72 -2.93
CA GLN A 49 -13.24 0.45 -1.67
C GLN A 49 -12.40 1.04 -0.53
N ARG A 50 -13.00 1.91 0.27
CA ARG A 50 -12.34 2.49 1.45
C ARG A 50 -12.31 1.45 2.55
N ASP A 51 -11.12 0.99 2.87
CA ASP A 51 -10.81 0.34 4.14
C ASP A 51 -9.66 1.12 4.79
N ASP A 52 -9.96 1.77 5.92
CA ASP A 52 -9.04 2.68 6.59
C ASP A 52 -7.87 1.96 7.29
N GLN A 53 -7.82 0.61 7.27
CA GLN A 53 -6.80 -0.19 7.97
C GLN A 53 -6.04 -1.17 7.09
N HIS A 54 -6.31 -1.23 5.78
CA HIS A 54 -5.62 -2.18 4.90
C HIS A 54 -4.28 -1.65 4.40
N GLY A 55 -3.22 -2.38 4.75
CA GLY A 55 -1.89 -2.23 4.19
C GLY A 55 -1.10 -0.98 4.57
N LEU A 56 -1.65 0.00 5.30
CA LEU A 56 -0.87 1.20 5.66
C LEU A 56 0.26 0.85 6.64
N LEU A 57 1.51 0.97 6.17
CA LEU A 57 2.72 0.77 6.98
C LEU A 57 3.14 2.06 7.68
N GLY A 58 2.88 3.22 7.06
CA GLY A 58 3.14 4.50 7.70
C GLY A 58 3.16 5.70 6.77
N LEU A 59 3.50 6.84 7.37
CA LEU A 59 3.62 8.14 6.72
C LEU A 59 5.10 8.55 6.72
N LYS A 60 5.66 8.84 5.54
CA LYS A 60 6.99 9.42 5.42
C LYS A 60 6.84 10.93 5.18
N LEU A 61 7.27 11.72 6.15
CA LEU A 61 7.26 13.17 6.03
C LEU A 61 8.35 13.62 5.05
N PRO A 62 8.06 14.58 4.15
CA PRO A 62 9.11 15.20 3.35
C PRO A 62 10.11 15.87 4.31
N ARG A 63 11.40 15.51 4.20
CA ARG A 63 12.45 16.20 4.96
C ARG A 63 12.47 17.66 4.51
N LYS A 64 12.13 18.59 5.42
CA LYS A 64 12.39 20.03 5.21
C LYS A 64 13.89 20.20 4.93
N ARG A 65 14.23 20.71 3.74
CA ARG A 65 15.55 21.27 3.47
C ARG A 65 15.72 22.60 4.16
#